data_AF-A0A9D5RP71-F1
#
_entry.id   AF-A0A9D5RP71-F1
#
_cell.length_a   1.000
_cell.length_b   1.000
_cell.length_c   1.000
_cell.angle_alpha   90.00
_cell.angle_beta   90.00
_cell.angle_gamma   90.00
#
_symmetry.space_group_name_H-M   'P 1'
#
loop_
_entity.id
_entity.type
_entity.pdbx_description
1 polymer ?
#
loop_
_entity_poly.entity_id
_entity_poly.type
_entity_poly.pdbx_seq_one_letter_code
_entity_poly.pdbx_strand_id
1 'polypeptide(L)' 'MSQQRWIRNTDAIGIVSKSGRHGGTFAHSDIAFEFASWISAEFKRYIIKDYKRLKSDEIRIIF' A
#
# COMPACT_ATOMS: atom_id res chain seq x y z
N MET A 1 -6.49 -12.71 -17.01
CA MET A 1 -7.44 -12.87 -15.89
C MET A 1 -7.75 -11.47 -15.35
N SER A 2 -9.01 -11.09 -15.13
CA SER A 2 -9.33 -9.75 -14.58
C SER A 2 -9.12 -9.70 -13.06
N GLN A 3 -8.86 -8.52 -12.51
CA GLN A 3 -8.62 -8.32 -11.07
C GLN A 3 -9.80 -8.85 -10.24
N GLN A 4 -11.04 -8.51 -10.63
CA GLN A 4 -12.25 -9.04 -9.98
C GLN A 4 -12.35 -10.57 -10.02
N ARG A 5 -11.92 -11.20 -11.11
CA ARG A 5 -11.93 -12.66 -11.23
C ARG A 5 -10.84 -13.30 -10.36
N TRP A 6 -9.67 -12.68 -10.28
CA TRP A 6 -8.60 -13.14 -9.39
C TRP A 6 -9.04 -13.08 -7.93
N ILE A 7 -9.57 -11.93 -7.48
CA ILE A 7 -10.04 -11.73 -6.10
C ILE A 7 -11.07 -12.80 -5.70
N ARG A 8 -12.03 -13.10 -6.58
CA ARG A 8 -13.04 -14.15 -6.34
C ARG A 8 -12.48 -15.57 -6.34
N ASN A 9 -11.46 -15.84 -7.14
CA ASN A 9 -10.89 -17.18 -7.24
C ASN A 9 -9.94 -17.49 -6.06
N THR A 10 -9.39 -16.47 -5.43
CA THR A 10 -8.41 -16.60 -4.34
C THR A 10 -8.97 -16.25 -2.97
N ASP A 11 -10.24 -15.84 -2.89
CA ASP A 11 -10.85 -15.26 -1.68
C ASP A 11 -9.99 -14.15 -1.06
N ALA A 12 -9.39 -13.31 -1.92
CA ALA A 12 -8.47 -12.27 -1.48
C ALA A 12 -9.18 -11.24 -0.58
N ILE A 13 -8.65 -11.06 0.62
CA ILE A 13 -9.13 -10.08 1.61
C ILE A 13 -8.35 -8.77 1.44
N GLY A 14 -9.03 -7.63 1.61
CA GLY A 14 -8.39 -6.31 1.63
C GLY A 14 -8.13 -5.70 0.24
N ILE A 15 -8.62 -6.32 -0.84
CA ILE A 15 -8.59 -5.77 -2.20
C ILE A 15 -10.01 -5.76 -2.77
N VAL A 16 -10.44 -4.62 -3.32
CA VAL A 16 -11.76 -4.43 -3.91
C VAL A 16 -11.61 -3.87 -5.31
N SER A 17 -12.22 -4.52 -6.30
CA SER A 17 -12.22 -4.05 -7.68
C SER A 17 -13.66 -3.79 -8.13
N LYS A 18 -13.95 -2.56 -8.56
CA LYS A 18 -15.28 -2.13 -9.04
C LYS A 18 -15.20 -1.69 -10.49
N SER A 19 -16.19 -2.06 -11.28
CA SER A 19 -16.37 -1.61 -12.67
C SER A 19 -17.25 -0.35 -12.74
N GLY A 20 -17.19 0.37 -13.87
CA GLY A 20 -18.02 1.56 -14.14
C GLY A 20 -17.26 2.89 -14.11
N ARG A 21 -17.98 4.00 -14.28
CA ARG A 21 -17.43 5.37 -14.42
C ARG A 21 -16.64 5.87 -13.20
N HIS A 22 -16.93 5.32 -12.02
CA HIS A 22 -16.18 5.54 -10.77
C HIS A 22 -15.57 4.23 -10.26
N GLY A 23 -15.29 3.32 -11.20
CA GLY A 23 -14.61 2.06 -10.94
C GLY A 23 -13.13 2.26 -10.66
N GLY A 24 -12.48 1.17 -10.29
CA GLY A 24 -11.08 1.15 -9.89
C GLY A 24 -10.77 -0.09 -9.06
N THR A 25 -9.48 -0.31 -8.81
CA THR A 25 -9.03 -1.31 -7.85
C THR A 25 -8.44 -0.58 -6.66
N PHE A 26 -8.98 -0.88 -5.49
CA PHE A 26 -8.65 -0.27 -4.21
C PHE A 26 -8.14 -1.37 -3.29
N ALA A 27 -7.24 -1.02 -2.38
CA ALA A 27 -6.71 -1.95 -1.39
C ALA A 27 -6.57 -1.26 -0.03
N HIS A 28 -6.52 -2.05 1.04
CA HIS A 28 -6.07 -1.56 2.35
C HIS A 28 -4.71 -0.86 2.21
N SER A 29 -4.47 0.20 3.00
CA SER A 29 -3.28 1.05 2.88
C SER A 29 -1.99 0.23 2.85
N ASP A 30 -1.88 -0.77 3.71
CA ASP A 30 -0.66 -1.57 3.85
C ASP A 30 -0.39 -2.42 2.59
N ILE A 31 -1.45 -3.00 2.02
CA ILE A 31 -1.36 -3.76 0.76
C ILE A 31 -1.01 -2.82 -0.39
N ALA A 32 -1.62 -1.63 -0.44
CA ALA A 32 -1.31 -0.62 -1.45
C ALA A 32 0.13 -0.12 -1.34
N PHE A 33 0.61 0.11 -0.11
CA PHE A 33 1.98 0.55 0.16
C PHE A 33 3.01 -0.50 -0.26
N GLU A 34 2.78 -1.78 0.02
CA GLU A 34 3.69 -2.83 -0.44
C GLU A 34 3.68 -2.96 -1.96
N PHE A 35 2.51 -2.89 -2.59
CA PHE A 35 2.43 -2.93 -4.04
C PHE A 35 3.16 -1.76 -4.70
N ALA A 36 2.96 -0.54 -4.18
CA ALA A 36 3.66 0.66 -4.64
C ALA A 36 5.18 0.56 -4.42
N SER A 37 5.60 -0.01 -3.29
CA SER A 37 7.00 -0.22 -2.95
C SER A 37 7.67 -1.29 -3.82
N TRP A 38 6.92 -2.28 -4.30
CA TRP A 38 7.43 -3.26 -5.27
C TRP A 38 7.61 -2.65 -6.67
N ILE A 39 6.72 -1.74 -7.07
CA ILE A 39 6.78 -1.06 -8.37
C ILE A 39 7.90 -0.01 -8.40
N SER A 40 8.09 0.75 -7.32
CA SER A 40 9.02 1.88 -7.28
C SER A 40 9.98 1.80 -6.10
N ALA A 41 11.26 1.61 -6.42
CA ALA A 41 12.35 1.67 -5.44
C ALA A 41 12.45 3.06 -4.77
N GLU A 42 12.10 4.13 -5.49
CA GLU A 42 12.08 5.49 -4.94
C GLU A 42 10.99 5.64 -3.87
N PHE A 43 9.79 5.11 -4.15
CA PHE A 43 8.69 5.11 -3.19
C PHE A 43 9.05 4.33 -1.93
N LYS A 44 9.63 3.14 -2.08
CA LYS A 44 10.14 2.35 -0.94
C LYS A 44 11.18 3.12 -0.13
N ARG A 45 12.13 3.78 -0.80
CA ARG A 45 13.14 4.63 -0.13
C ARG A 45 12.51 5.79 0.61
N TYR A 46 11.46 6.41 0.07
CA TYR A 46 10.72 7.49 0.73
C TYR A 46 10.11 7.02 2.05
N ILE A 47 9.41 5.88 2.05
CA ILE A 47 8.82 5.29 3.27
C ILE A 47 9.90 5.01 4.33
N ILE A 48 11.03 4.40 3.92
CA ILE A 48 12.15 4.12 4.84
C ILE A 48 12.71 5.42 5.44
N LYS A 49 12.86 6.46 4.63
CA LYS A 49 13.37 7.76 5.09
C LYS A 49 12.41 8.40 6.09
N ASP A 50 11.11 8.36 5.80
CA ASP A 50 10.10 8.94 6.68
C ASP A 50 10.01 8.19 8.02
N TYR A 51 10.06 6.85 7.99
CA TYR A 51 10.15 6.04 9.20
C TYR A 51 11.37 6.40 10.07
N LYS A 52 12.56 6.54 9.46
CA LYS A 52 13.77 6.95 10.19
C LYS A 52 13.62 8.34 10.80
N ARG A 53 12.99 9.29 10.09
CA ARG A 53 12.70 10.64 10.59
C ARG A 53 11.78 10.58 11.81
N LEU A 54 10.66 9.86 11.72
CA LEU A 54 9.71 9.69 12.82
C LEU A 54 10.38 9.08 14.05
N LYS A 55 11.23 8.07 13.87
CA LYS A 55 11.98 7.47 14.99
C LYS A 55 13.00 8.42 15.61
N SER A 56 13.70 9.21 14.82
CA SER A 56 14.59 10.25 15.37
C SER A 56 13.82 11.32 16.14
N ASP A 57 12.64 11.72 15.65
CA ASP A 57 11.78 12.70 16.32
C ASP A 57 11.23 12.15 17.65
N GLU A 58 10.79 10.88 17.69
CA GLU A 58 10.37 10.19 18.93
C GLU A 58 11.51 10.15 19.96
N ILE A 59 12.74 9.80 19.55
CA ILE A 59 13.90 9.75 20.44
C ILE A 59 14.23 11.13 21.00
N ARG A 60 14.14 12.19 20.18
CA ARG A 60 14.43 13.57 20.62
C ARG A 60 13.41 14.13 21.61
N ILE A 61 12.20 13.58 21.66
CA ILE A 61 11.16 14.01 22.60
C ILE A 61 11.37 13.39 23.99
N ILE A 62 12.16 12.32 24.10
CA ILE A 62 12.30 11.52 25.32
C ILE A 62 13.56 11.90 26.16
N PHE A 63 14.45 12.75 25.62
CA PHE A 63 15.63 13.27 26.30
C PHE A 63 15.58 14.80 26.40
#